data_AF-A0A351R694-F1
#
_entry.id   AF-A0A351R694-F1
#
_cell.length_a   1.000
_cell.length_b   1.000
_cell.length_c   1.000
_cell.angle_alpha   90.00
_cell.angle_beta   90.00
_cell.angle_gamma   90.00
#
_symmetry.space_group_name_H-M   'P 1'
#
loop_
_entity.id
_entity.type
_entity.pdbx_description
1 polymer ?
#
loop_
_entity_poly.entity_id
_entity_poly.type
_entity_poly.pdbx_seq_one_letter_code
_entity_poly.pdbx_strand_id
1 'polypeptide(L)' 'MLSNLPPEATTSMQRDVMAHRPSEVDGLVYEVVRMAHRYQVPVPAYEKVAQKLQGEIMCEKILTQKEMWR' A
#
# COMPACT_ATOMS: atom_id res chain seq x y z
N MET A 1 15.37 -1.92 -17.05
CA MET A 1 15.11 -3.16 -16.28
C MET A 1 13.69 -3.19 -15.67
N LEU A 2 12.66 -2.88 -16.48
CA LEU A 2 11.24 -3.15 -16.16
C LEU A 2 10.39 -3.00 -17.44
N SER A 3 10.92 -2.24 -18.39
CA SER A 3 10.47 -1.99 -19.77
C SER A 3 10.16 -3.22 -20.64
N ASN A 4 10.49 -4.44 -20.21
CA ASN A 4 10.26 -5.67 -20.97
C ASN A 4 9.15 -6.54 -20.37
N LEU A 5 8.50 -6.08 -19.30
CA LEU A 5 7.33 -6.76 -18.76
C LEU A 5 6.10 -6.45 -19.62
N PRO A 6 5.16 -7.40 -19.79
CA PRO A 6 3.89 -7.11 -20.42
C PRO A 6 3.14 -6.02 -19.62
N PRO A 7 2.32 -5.16 -20.26
CA PRO A 7 1.58 -4.09 -19.58
C PRO A 7 0.72 -4.59 -18.41
N GLU A 8 0.23 -5.83 -18.52
CA GLU A 8 -0.60 -6.51 -17.52
C GLU A 8 0.22 -7.16 -16.39
N ALA A 9 1.54 -7.02 -16.40
CA ALA A 9 2.38 -7.55 -15.33
C ALA A 9 2.07 -6.82 -14.03
N THR A 10 1.54 -7.55 -13.06
CA THR A 10 1.25 -7.03 -11.72
C THR A 10 2.25 -7.59 -10.71
N THR A 11 2.64 -6.74 -9.76
CA THR A 11 3.43 -7.21 -8.60
C THR A 11 2.56 -7.98 -7.62
N SER A 12 3.16 -8.79 -6.74
CA SER A 12 2.41 -9.56 -5.74
C SER A 12 1.56 -8.66 -4.85
N MET A 13 2.19 -7.62 -4.27
CA MET A 13 1.51 -6.62 -3.44
C MET A 13 0.37 -5.92 -4.18
N GLN A 14 0.55 -5.58 -5.46
CA GLN A 14 -0.50 -4.95 -6.28
C GLN A 14 -1.70 -5.88 -6.46
N ARG A 15 -1.48 -7.18 -6.69
CA ARG A 15 -2.58 -8.15 -6.78
C ARG A 15 -3.35 -8.27 -5.48
N ASP A 16 -2.68 -8.22 -4.32
CA ASP A 16 -3.35 -8.30 -3.02
C ASP A 16 -4.19 -7.05 -2.72
N VAL A 17 -3.69 -5.86 -3.07
CA VAL A 17 -4.46 -4.61 -2.99
C VAL A 17 -5.69 -4.70 -3.88
N MET A 18 -5.53 -5.03 -5.18
CA MET A 18 -6.66 -5.16 -6.11
C MET A 18 -7.68 -6.22 -5.68
N ALA A 19 -7.22 -7.33 -5.09
CA ALA A 19 -8.07 -8.41 -4.60
C ALA A 19 -8.62 -8.18 -3.19
N HIS A 20 -8.39 -7.00 -2.59
CA HIS A 20 -8.83 -6.64 -1.23
C HIS A 20 -8.36 -7.62 -0.16
N ARG A 21 -7.26 -8.32 -0.42
CA ARG A 21 -6.64 -9.24 0.54
C ARG A 21 -5.76 -8.45 1.50
N PRO A 22 -5.43 -9.02 2.67
CA PRO A 22 -4.35 -8.51 3.49
C PRO A 22 -3.09 -8.34 2.63
N SER A 23 -2.68 -7.09 2.42
CA SER A 23 -1.54 -6.74 1.59
C SER A 23 -0.28 -6.59 2.44
N GLU A 24 0.87 -6.95 1.87
CA GLU A 24 2.18 -6.83 2.50
C GLU A 24 2.62 -5.38 2.77
N VAL A 25 1.82 -4.38 2.37
CA VAL A 25 2.07 -2.94 2.60
C VAL A 25 2.42 -2.62 4.05
N ASP A 26 1.82 -3.30 5.04
CA ASP A 26 2.17 -3.07 6.45
C ASP A 26 3.63 -3.42 6.75
N GLY A 27 4.09 -4.57 6.27
CA GLY A 27 5.47 -5.03 6.48
C GLY A 27 6.49 -4.36 5.55
N LEU A 28 6.08 -3.92 4.36
CA LEU A 28 7.01 -3.36 3.36
C LEU A 28 7.14 -1.85 3.42
N VAL A 29 6.07 -1.13 3.75
CA VAL A 29 6.04 0.34 3.73
C VAL A 29 5.87 0.90 5.15
N TYR A 30 4.85 0.44 5.88
CA TYR A 30 4.56 1.00 7.20
C TYR A 30 5.59 0.63 8.26
N GLU A 31 6.17 -0.58 8.20
CA GLU A 31 7.25 -0.98 9.12
C GLU A 31 8.50 -0.12 8.93
N VAL A 32 8.86 0.22 7.68
CA VAL A 32 10.01 1.10 7.41
C VAL A 32 9.82 2.48 8.04
N VAL A 33 8.63 3.07 7.90
CA VAL A 33 8.29 4.34 8.55
C VAL A 33 8.32 4.21 10.07
N ARG A 34 7.74 3.15 10.63
CA ARG A 34 7.71 2.88 12.09
C ARG A 34 9.12 2.76 12.67
N MET A 35 10.00 2.03 11.99
CA MET A 35 11.41 1.90 12.37
C MET A 35 12.14 3.24 12.24
N ALA A 36 11.92 3.98 11.15
CA ALA A 36 12.53 5.27 10.92
C ALA A 36 12.20 6.28 12.03
N HIS A 37 10.94 6.34 12.47
CA HIS A 37 10.55 7.14 13.63
C HIS A 37 11.22 6.67 14.92
N ARG A 38 11.30 5.36 15.17
CA ARG A 38 11.95 4.80 16.37
C ARG A 38 13.43 5.19 16.45
N TYR A 39 14.13 5.18 15.31
CA TYR A 39 15.55 5.49 15.25
C TYR A 39 15.85 6.93 14.82
N GLN A 40 14.83 7.78 14.70
CA GLN A 40 14.96 9.19 14.32
C GLN A 40 15.68 9.40 12.97
N VAL A 41 15.44 8.50 12.02
CA VAL A 41 15.99 8.57 10.66
C VAL A 41 14.93 9.18 9.73
N PRO A 42 15.23 10.24 8.97
CA PRO A 42 14.28 10.80 8.01
C PRO A 42 14.11 9.89 6.79
N VAL A 43 12.85 9.55 6.45
CA VAL A 43 12.52 8.71 5.28
C VAL A 43 11.40 9.33 4.41
N PRO A 44 11.60 10.56 3.90
CA PRO A 44 10.52 11.35 3.27
C PRO A 44 9.84 10.67 2.08
N ALA A 45 10.57 9.83 1.34
CA ALA A 45 9.98 9.05 0.25
C ALA A 45 9.00 7.98 0.75
N TYR A 46 9.36 7.27 1.82
CA TYR A 46 8.49 6.26 2.44
C TYR A 46 7.29 6.89 3.12
N GLU A 47 7.46 8.04 3.80
CA GLU A 47 6.35 8.78 4.39
C GLU A 47 5.34 9.21 3.33
N LYS A 48 5.81 9.72 2.18
CA LYS A 48 4.95 10.12 1.06
C LYS A 48 4.20 8.92 0.48
N VAL A 49 4.86 7.78 0.29
CA VAL A 49 4.23 6.55 -0.21
C VAL A 49 3.20 6.03 0.79
N ALA A 50 3.53 6.03 2.08
CA ALA A 50 2.63 5.59 3.14
C ALA A 50 1.34 6.42 3.18
N GLN A 51 1.45 7.75 3.09
CA GLN A 51 0.28 8.65 3.02
C GLN A 51 -0.60 8.36 1.81
N LYS A 52 0.02 8.14 0.63
CA LYS A 52 -0.71 7.84 -0.60
C LYS A 52 -1.48 6.51 -0.49
N LEU A 53 -0.82 5.46 0.01
CA LEU A 53 -1.42 4.13 0.19
C LEU A 53 -2.50 4.11 1.27
N GLN A 54 -2.37 4.90 2.34
CA GLN A 54 -3.44 5.09 3.31
C GLN A 54 -4.70 5.64 2.63
N GLY A 55 -4.57 6.65 1.77
CA GLY A 55 -5.70 7.19 1.02
C GLY A 55 -6.37 6.14 0.12
N GLU A 56 -5.58 5.36 -0.62
CA GLU A 56 -6.10 4.37 -1.57
C GLU A 56 -6.73 3.15 -0.87
N ILE A 57 -6.05 2.57 0.12
CA ILE A 57 -6.51 1.39 0.84
C ILE A 57 -7.68 1.73 1.80
N MET A 58 -7.69 2.92 2.42
CA MET A 58 -8.77 3.30 3.33
C MET A 58 -10.03 3.76 2.59
N CYS A 59 -9.90 4.40 1.43
CA CYS A 59 -11.06 4.77 0.60
C CYS A 59 -11.80 3.52 0.11
N GLU A 60 -11.06 2.45 -0.20
CA GLU A 60 -11.62 1.15 -0.61
C GLU A 60 -12.37 0.42 0.53
N LYS A 61 -11.84 0.47 1.77
CA LYS A 61 -12.54 -0.10 2.95
C LYS A 61 -13.85 0.61 3.32
N ILE A 62 -13.93 1.92 3.07
CA ILE A 62 -15.16 2.70 3.31
C ILE A 62 -16.20 2.39 2.22
N LEU A 63 -15.78 2.21 0.97
CA LEU A 63 -16.67 1.86 -0.14
C LEU A 63 -17.25 0.44 0.02
N THR A 64 -16.42 -0.55 0.37
CA THR A 64 -16.86 -1.93 0.62
C THR A 64 -17.82 -2.06 1.81
N GLN A 65 -17.60 -1.33 2.91
CA GLN A 65 -18.58 -1.30 4.01
C GLN A 65 -19.89 -0.64 3.58
N LYS A 66 -19.85 0.41 2.74
CA LYS A 66 -21.06 1.12 2.29
C LYS A 66 -21.90 0.30 1.31
N GLU A 67 -21.28 -0.59 0.54
CA GLU A 67 -21.96 -1.53 -0.37
C GLU A 67 -22.52 -2.78 0.33
N MET A 68 -21.92 -3.18 1.46
CA MET A 68 -22.38 -4.32 2.27
C MET A 68 -23.69 -4.05 3.04
N TRP A 69 -24.05 -2.77 3.26
CA TRP A 69 -25.28 -2.34 3.93
C TRP A 69 -26.34 -1.82 2.95
N ARG A 70 -26.37 -2.31 1.71
CA ARG A 70 -27.37 -1.95 0.69
C ARG A 70 -28.21 -3.14 0.25
#